data_AF-A0A7S1GRY5-F1
#
_entry.id   AF-A0A7S1GRY5-F1
#
_cell.length_a   1.000
_cell.length_b   1.000
_cell.length_c   1.000
_cell.angle_alpha   90.00
_cell.angle_beta   90.00
_cell.angle_gamma   90.00
#
_symmetry.space_group_name_H-M   'P 1'
#
loop_
_entity.id
_entity.type
_entity.pdbx_description
1 polymer ?
#
loop_
_entity_poly.entity_id
_entity_poly.type
_entity_poly.pdbx_seq_one_letter_code
_entity_poly.pdbx_strand_id
1 'polypeptide(L)'
;SCHSPNFFVFGSWLSGHNLNILRKAVSHLHKASILLIKEAMGYQHQQHKNFAETQNQSSLTPKEPELEPDPAIVVKDMLCTINNSGFNNAISSTAHDEKIEFRNPLKKQVSFANVAVREYSRVVGDNPHVQGLPLSIDWKHSNTKLIGIDQYEEGRSKEREHKPRKVNMAERVCLFRLSGYTDAELRRAEIQRKIRLTQEWAYGNDTFGAPKSFSLSTTRTILRQYIV
;
A
#
# COMPACT_ATOMS: atom_id res chain seq x y z
N SER A 1 -4.49 -21.24 54.65
CA SER A 1 -3.37 -22.18 54.48
C SER A 1 -3.09 -22.36 52.99
N CYS A 2 -2.27 -21.48 52.41
CA CYS A 2 -1.90 -21.52 50.99
C CYS A 2 -0.38 -21.52 50.92
N HIS A 3 0.20 -22.65 50.49
CA HIS A 3 1.64 -22.82 50.35
C HIS A 3 2.12 -22.08 49.08
N SER A 4 3.04 -21.14 49.25
CA SER A 4 3.77 -20.53 48.13
C SER A 4 4.85 -21.51 47.65
N PRO A 5 5.04 -21.70 46.34
CA PRO A 5 6.14 -22.52 45.84
C PRO A 5 7.45 -21.75 45.94
N ASN A 6 8.45 -22.39 46.54
CA ASN A 6 9.81 -21.90 46.66
C ASN A 6 10.40 -21.58 45.29
N PHE A 7 10.69 -20.30 45.06
CA PHE A 7 11.56 -19.86 43.97
C PHE A 7 12.97 -20.37 44.24
N PHE A 8 13.37 -21.43 43.53
CA PHE A 8 14.75 -21.90 43.49
C PHE A 8 15.63 -20.81 42.87
N VAL A 9 16.42 -20.16 43.71
CA VAL A 9 17.51 -19.26 43.29
C VAL A 9 18.62 -20.13 42.70
N PHE A 10 18.58 -20.37 41.39
CA PHE A 10 19.73 -20.88 40.63
C PHE A 10 20.75 -19.75 40.46
N GLY A 11 21.39 -19.38 41.57
CA GLY A 11 22.46 -18.42 41.61
C GLY A 11 23.82 -19.09 41.37
N SER A 12 24.49 -18.63 40.32
CA SER A 12 25.95 -18.44 40.33
C SER A 12 26.86 -19.68 40.27
N TRP A 13 26.72 -20.51 39.23
CA TRP A 13 27.76 -21.51 38.88
C TRP A 13 28.09 -21.55 37.38
N LEU A 14 28.17 -20.38 36.73
CA LEU A 14 28.84 -20.24 35.45
C LEU A 14 30.08 -19.37 35.64
N SER A 15 31.22 -20.03 35.87
CA SER A 15 32.52 -19.39 35.81
C SER A 15 32.67 -18.62 34.49
N GLY A 16 33.34 -17.48 34.50
CA GLY A 16 33.48 -16.59 33.33
C GLY A 16 34.05 -17.27 32.07
N HIS A 17 34.69 -18.44 32.22
CA HIS A 17 35.20 -19.25 31.13
C HIS A 17 34.08 -19.81 30.22
N ASN A 18 32.93 -20.18 30.79
CA ASN A 18 31.78 -20.68 30.02
C ASN A 18 31.09 -19.57 29.21
N LEU A 19 31.12 -18.33 29.70
CA LEU A 19 30.53 -17.19 29.00
C LEU A 19 31.29 -16.85 27.70
N ASN A 20 32.62 -16.97 27.72
CA ASN A 20 33.44 -16.73 26.53
C ASN A 20 33.24 -17.80 25.46
N ILE A 21 33.04 -19.06 25.86
CA ILE A 21 32.73 -20.16 24.94
C ILE A 21 31.37 -19.92 24.27
N LEU A 22 30.34 -19.56 25.05
CA LEU A 22 29.01 -19.24 24.52
C LEU A 22 29.05 -18.02 23.58
N ARG A 23 29.77 -16.95 23.93
CA ARG A 23 29.94 -15.77 23.05
C ARG A 23 30.61 -16.13 21.72
N LYS A 24 31.65 -16.97 21.74
CA LYS A 24 32.29 -17.47 20.52
C LYS A 24 31.33 -18.31 19.68
N ALA A 25 30.60 -19.25 20.30
CA ALA A 25 29.63 -20.09 19.60
C ALA A 25 28.52 -19.26 18.92
N VAL A 26 27.96 -18.27 19.63
CA VAL A 26 26.96 -17.35 19.07
C VAL A 26 27.54 -16.52 17.91
N SER A 27 28.78 -16.04 18.03
CA SER A 27 29.46 -15.33 16.94
C SER A 27 29.67 -16.20 15.70
N HIS A 28 30.07 -17.47 15.89
CA HIS A 28 30.23 -18.42 14.79
C HIS A 28 28.90 -18.74 14.10
N LEU A 29 27.83 -18.97 14.87
CA LEU A 29 26.48 -19.18 14.32
C LEU A 29 25.99 -17.96 13.52
N HIS A 30 26.25 -16.75 14.02
CA HIS A 30 25.90 -15.52 13.31
C HIS A 30 26.70 -15.33 12.00
N LYS A 31 28.00 -15.65 12.01
CA LYS A 31 28.81 -15.63 10.78
C LYS A 31 28.33 -16.66 9.77
N ALA A 32 28.00 -17.87 10.22
CA ALA A 32 27.49 -18.93 9.36
C ALA A 32 26.13 -18.56 8.74
N SER A 33 25.21 -17.98 9.52
CA SER A 33 23.92 -17.55 8.97
C SER A 33 24.05 -16.45 7.94
N ILE A 34 24.96 -15.48 8.14
CA ILE A 34 25.25 -14.44 7.14
C ILE A 34 25.79 -15.05 5.84
N LEU A 35 26.67 -16.05 5.91
CA LEU A 35 27.20 -16.73 4.71
C LEU A 35 26.11 -17.47 3.94
N LEU A 36 25.23 -18.20 4.63
CA LEU A 36 24.09 -18.88 4.01
C LEU A 36 23.13 -17.90 3.35
N ILE A 37 22.86 -16.74 3.98
CA ILE A 37 22.04 -15.69 3.38
C ILE A 37 22.73 -15.11 2.13
N LYS A 38 24.04 -14.86 2.17
CA LYS A 38 24.80 -14.38 1.00
C LYS A 38 24.79 -15.37 -0.15
N GLU A 39 24.94 -16.67 0.13
CA GLU A 39 24.89 -17.73 -0.88
C GLU A 39 23.48 -17.84 -1.49
N ALA A 40 22.43 -17.81 -0.66
CA ALA A 40 21.05 -17.79 -1.13
C ALA A 40 20.74 -16.56 -2.00
N MET A 41 21.26 -15.38 -1.65
CA MET A 41 21.11 -14.16 -2.47
C MET A 41 21.93 -14.23 -3.77
N GLY A 42 23.15 -14.79 -3.74
CA GLY A 42 23.98 -15.01 -4.93
C GLY A 42 23.30 -15.95 -5.93
N TYR A 43 22.64 -16.99 -5.43
CA TYR A 43 21.85 -17.92 -6.24
C TYR A 43 20.67 -17.23 -6.94
N GLN A 44 19.98 -16.30 -6.26
CA GLN A 44 18.92 -15.50 -6.89
C GLN A 44 19.46 -14.60 -8.01
N HIS A 45 20.63 -13.99 -7.82
CA HIS A 45 21.23 -13.13 -8.85
C HIS A 45 21.58 -13.89 -10.14
N GLN A 46 22.04 -15.15 -10.04
CA GLN A 46 22.27 -16.00 -11.22
C GLN A 46 20.97 -16.39 -11.93
N GLN A 47 19.90 -16.70 -11.19
CA GLN A 47 18.60 -17.02 -11.79
C GLN A 47 18.00 -15.84 -12.56
N HIS A 48 18.16 -14.61 -12.06
CA HIS A 48 17.70 -13.40 -12.77
C HIS A 48 18.50 -13.11 -14.04
N LYS A 49 19.82 -13.39 -14.07
CA LYS A 49 20.62 -13.28 -15.30
C LYS A 49 20.15 -14.26 -16.37
N ASN A 50 19.93 -15.52 -15.99
CA ASN A 50 19.46 -16.55 -16.93
C ASN A 50 18.03 -16.24 -17.45
N PHE A 51 17.17 -15.67 -16.61
CA PHE A 51 15.84 -15.24 -17.03
C PHE A 51 15.86 -14.04 -17.99
N ALA A 52 16.73 -13.05 -17.74
CA ALA A 52 16.91 -11.91 -18.63
C ALA A 52 17.48 -12.33 -20.00
N GLU A 53 18.37 -13.32 -20.05
CA GLU A 53 18.89 -13.89 -21.31
C GLU A 53 17.81 -14.66 -22.08
N THR A 54 16.90 -15.34 -21.37
CA THR A 54 15.79 -16.07 -22.00
C THR A 54 14.72 -15.14 -22.60
N GLN A 55 14.51 -13.95 -22.01
CA GLN A 55 13.59 -12.94 -22.56
C GLN A 55 14.16 -12.20 -23.78
N ASN A 56 15.49 -12.21 -23.97
CA ASN A 56 16.12 -11.63 -25.16
C ASN A 56 16.08 -12.54 -26.41
N GLN A 57 15.67 -13.80 -26.28
CA GLN A 57 15.53 -14.72 -27.42
C GLN A 57 14.09 -14.91 -27.90
N SER A 58 13.10 -14.34 -27.20
CA SER A 58 11.68 -14.45 -27.53
C SER A 58 11.07 -13.16 -28.13
N SER A 59 11.90 -12.21 -28.55
CA SER A 59 11.48 -10.98 -29.25
C SER A 59 11.14 -11.20 -30.74
N LEU A 60 10.37 -12.25 -31.05
CA LEU A 60 9.49 -12.26 -32.22
C LEU A 60 8.09 -11.94 -31.71
N THR A 61 7.87 -10.66 -31.39
CA THR A 61 6.52 -10.15 -31.15
C THR A 61 5.75 -10.21 -32.47
N PRO A 62 4.56 -10.82 -32.52
CA PRO A 62 3.61 -10.53 -33.59
C PRO A 62 3.41 -9.02 -33.62
N LYS A 63 3.53 -8.40 -34.79
CA LYS A 63 3.21 -6.98 -35.02
C LYS A 63 1.89 -6.67 -34.33
N GLU A 64 1.96 -5.90 -33.26
CA GLU A 64 0.82 -5.29 -32.61
C GLU A 64 0.09 -4.48 -33.69
N PRO A 65 -1.21 -4.74 -33.94
CA PRO A 65 -1.97 -3.93 -34.88
C PRO A 65 -1.92 -2.50 -34.35
N GLU A 66 -1.36 -1.62 -35.18
CA GLU A 66 -1.24 -0.19 -34.98
C GLU A 66 -2.63 0.34 -34.62
N LEU A 67 -2.88 0.49 -33.30
CA LEU A 67 -4.08 1.12 -32.81
C LEU A 67 -3.92 2.61 -33.14
N GLU A 68 -4.67 3.02 -34.15
CA GLU A 68 -4.92 4.42 -34.50
C GLU A 68 -5.03 5.25 -33.20
N PRO A 69 -4.34 6.39 -33.11
CA PRO A 69 -4.39 7.22 -31.92
C PRO A 69 -5.84 7.56 -31.63
N ASP A 70 -6.32 7.05 -30.49
CA ASP A 70 -7.64 7.35 -29.93
C ASP A 70 -7.83 8.87 -30.09
N PRO A 71 -8.88 9.32 -30.82
CA PRO A 71 -9.03 10.72 -31.11
C PRO A 71 -9.04 11.42 -29.77
N ALA A 72 -8.01 12.25 -29.56
CA ALA A 72 -7.83 13.04 -28.36
C ALA A 72 -9.23 13.47 -27.93
N ILE A 73 -9.68 13.00 -26.77
CA ILE A 73 -10.76 13.67 -26.06
C ILE A 73 -10.14 15.02 -25.77
N VAL A 74 -10.30 15.92 -26.73
CA VAL A 74 -10.09 17.33 -26.62
C VAL A 74 -11.06 17.69 -25.51
N VAL A 75 -10.56 17.69 -24.28
CA VAL A 75 -11.18 18.37 -23.16
C VAL A 75 -11.03 19.86 -23.49
N LYS A 76 -11.72 20.28 -24.55
CA LYS A 76 -11.85 21.64 -25.00
C LYS A 76 -12.71 22.25 -23.92
N ASP A 77 -12.03 22.92 -23.01
CA ASP A 77 -12.60 24.04 -22.29
C ASP A 77 -13.98 23.74 -21.71
N MET A 78 -14.05 22.74 -20.82
CA MET A 78 -15.00 22.80 -19.70
C MET A 78 -14.49 23.78 -18.64
N LEU A 79 -14.02 24.95 -19.08
CA LEU A 79 -14.20 26.16 -18.31
C LEU A 79 -15.70 26.39 -18.31
N CYS A 80 -16.34 26.01 -17.20
CA CYS A 80 -17.69 26.44 -16.90
C CYS A 80 -17.72 27.96 -17.03
N THR A 81 -18.18 28.42 -18.20
CA THR A 81 -18.65 29.78 -18.36
C THR A 81 -19.79 29.87 -17.37
N ILE A 82 -19.53 30.51 -16.23
CA ILE A 82 -20.56 30.98 -15.31
C ILE A 82 -21.36 31.99 -16.14
N ASN A 83 -22.31 31.47 -16.90
CA ASN A 83 -23.35 32.24 -17.55
C ASN A 83 -24.22 32.80 -16.43
N ASN A 84 -23.77 33.92 -15.85
CA ASN A 84 -24.61 34.92 -15.19
C ASN A 84 -25.48 35.65 -16.23
N SER A 85 -25.98 34.94 -17.25
CA SER A 85 -26.88 35.50 -18.25
C SER A 85 -28.30 35.28 -17.77
N GLY A 86 -28.97 36.34 -17.29
CA GLY A 86 -30.42 36.35 -17.34
C GLY A 86 -31.21 37.09 -16.26
N PHE A 87 -30.61 37.86 -15.35
CA PHE A 87 -31.39 38.73 -14.44
C PHE A 87 -31.08 40.22 -14.62
N ASN A 88 -31.09 40.67 -15.88
CA ASN A 88 -31.33 42.09 -16.15
C ASN A 88 -32.84 42.34 -16.06
N ASN A 89 -33.32 42.54 -14.84
CA ASN A 89 -34.61 43.14 -14.60
C ASN A 89 -34.61 44.53 -15.25
N ALA A 90 -35.42 44.70 -16.29
CA ALA A 90 -35.77 45.99 -16.83
C ALA A 90 -36.50 46.79 -15.73
N ILE A 91 -35.77 47.70 -15.09
CA ILE A 91 -36.34 48.72 -14.22
C ILE A 91 -36.96 49.77 -15.15
N SER A 92 -38.22 49.54 -15.51
CA SER A 92 -39.07 50.59 -16.07
C SER A 92 -39.57 51.44 -14.90
N SER A 93 -39.07 52.66 -14.81
CA SER A 93 -39.38 53.60 -13.74
C SER A 93 -40.75 54.23 -13.95
N THR A 94 -41.78 53.68 -13.31
CA THR A 94 -43.01 54.40 -13.01
C THR A 94 -43.04 54.67 -11.51
N ALA A 95 -42.92 55.95 -11.15
CA ALA A 95 -42.85 56.43 -9.78
C ALA A 95 -44.17 56.20 -9.05
N HIS A 96 -44.28 55.06 -8.37
CA HIS A 96 -45.27 54.81 -7.33
C HIS A 96 -44.54 54.52 -6.02
N ASP A 97 -45.00 55.20 -4.97
CA ASP A 97 -44.50 55.16 -3.60
C ASP A 97 -44.81 53.79 -2.96
N GLU A 98 -44.04 52.77 -3.35
CA GLU A 98 -44.20 51.41 -2.84
C GLU A 98 -43.08 51.06 -1.85
N LYS A 99 -43.55 50.75 -0.64
CA LYS A 99 -42.89 50.07 0.47
C LYS A 99 -41.74 49.16 0.00
N ILE A 100 -40.50 49.57 0.28
CA ILE A 100 -39.29 48.84 -0.12
C ILE A 100 -39.25 47.47 0.58
N GLU A 101 -39.70 46.43 -0.12
CA GLU A 101 -39.52 45.05 0.31
C GLU A 101 -38.03 44.71 0.20
N PHE A 102 -37.39 44.47 1.35
CA PHE A 102 -36.03 43.95 1.42
C PHE A 102 -35.98 42.62 0.67
N ARG A 103 -35.38 42.63 -0.53
CA ARG A 103 -35.10 41.40 -1.28
C ARG A 103 -34.18 40.53 -0.43
N ASN A 104 -34.72 39.40 0.02
CA ASN A 104 -33.95 38.40 0.75
C ASN A 104 -32.65 38.11 -0.02
N PRO A 105 -31.48 38.14 0.64
CA PRO A 105 -30.21 37.91 -0.03
C PRO A 105 -30.26 36.55 -0.74
N LEU A 106 -29.96 36.57 -2.05
CA LEU A 106 -29.91 35.36 -2.86
C LEU A 106 -28.98 34.36 -2.17
N LYS A 107 -29.53 33.20 -1.82
CA LYS A 107 -28.77 32.12 -1.20
C LYS A 107 -27.74 31.65 -2.21
N LYS A 108 -26.45 31.77 -1.88
CA LYS A 108 -25.36 31.21 -2.70
C LYS A 108 -25.51 29.70 -2.71
N GLN A 109 -25.73 29.13 -3.89
CA GLN A 109 -25.82 27.69 -4.09
C GLN A 109 -24.64 27.21 -4.94
N VAL A 110 -24.07 26.06 -4.56
CA VAL A 110 -23.05 25.34 -5.32
C VAL A 110 -23.70 24.08 -5.86
N SER A 111 -23.54 23.82 -7.15
CA SER A 111 -23.96 22.58 -7.79
C SER A 111 -22.76 21.92 -8.47
N PHE A 112 -22.80 20.59 -8.54
CA PHE A 112 -21.83 19.77 -9.25
C PHE A 112 -22.54 19.11 -10.42
N ALA A 113 -21.92 19.10 -11.61
CA ALA A 113 -22.53 18.48 -12.78
C ALA A 113 -22.09 17.01 -12.93
N ASN A 114 -20.78 16.77 -12.91
CA ASN A 114 -20.17 15.48 -13.22
C ASN A 114 -19.15 15.05 -12.18
N VAL A 115 -18.93 13.75 -12.09
CA VAL A 115 -17.94 13.09 -11.25
C VAL A 115 -16.98 12.31 -12.16
N ALA A 116 -15.68 12.51 -11.98
CA ALA A 116 -14.66 11.71 -12.64
C ALA A 116 -14.26 10.53 -11.74
N VAL A 117 -14.57 9.31 -12.19
CA VAL A 117 -14.25 8.05 -11.50
C VAL A 117 -12.96 7.48 -12.09
N ARG A 118 -11.95 7.26 -11.24
CA ARG A 118 -10.66 6.68 -11.63
C ARG A 118 -10.51 5.26 -11.09
N GLU A 119 -10.05 4.35 -11.94
CA GLU A 119 -9.77 2.96 -11.58
C GLU A 119 -8.26 2.74 -11.42
N TYR A 120 -7.85 2.20 -10.27
CA TYR A 120 -6.44 1.92 -9.96
C TYR A 120 -6.21 0.42 -9.83
N SER A 121 -5.09 -0.05 -10.37
CA SER A 121 -4.65 -1.43 -10.26
C SER A 121 -4.29 -1.78 -8.81
N ARG A 122 -4.52 -3.04 -8.44
CA ARG A 122 -4.10 -3.58 -7.15
C ARG A 122 -2.68 -4.10 -7.25
N VAL A 123 -1.83 -3.68 -6.32
CA VAL A 123 -0.40 -4.02 -6.29
C VAL A 123 0.02 -4.51 -4.90
N VAL A 124 1.11 -5.26 -4.86
CA VAL A 124 1.71 -5.67 -3.58
C VAL A 124 2.31 -4.43 -2.93
N GLY A 125 1.89 -4.15 -1.69
CA GLY A 125 2.29 -2.97 -0.94
C GLY A 125 3.54 -3.16 -0.08
N ASP A 126 3.77 -2.17 0.78
CA ASP A 126 4.96 -2.11 1.64
C ASP A 126 4.65 -2.04 3.15
N ASN A 127 3.41 -2.31 3.57
CA ASN A 127 3.02 -2.19 4.98
C ASN A 127 3.69 -3.28 5.87
N PRO A 128 4.56 -2.90 6.83
CA PRO A 128 5.26 -3.85 7.69
C PRO A 128 4.35 -4.57 8.69
N HIS A 129 3.22 -3.97 9.06
CA HIS A 129 2.33 -4.47 10.11
C HIS A 129 1.36 -5.56 9.65
N VAL A 130 1.31 -5.80 8.33
CA VAL A 130 0.42 -6.80 7.76
C VAL A 130 1.11 -8.17 7.80
N GLN A 131 0.37 -9.18 8.28
CA GLN A 131 0.78 -10.57 8.14
C GLN A 131 0.58 -11.02 6.68
N GLY A 132 1.66 -11.46 6.02
CA GLY A 132 1.68 -11.81 4.60
C GLY A 132 1.71 -10.59 3.67
N LEU A 133 1.20 -10.77 2.44
CA LEU A 133 1.31 -9.79 1.36
C LEU A 133 0.37 -8.59 1.56
N PRO A 134 0.88 -7.38 1.81
CA PRO A 134 0.02 -6.20 1.95
C PRO A 134 -0.63 -5.83 0.62
N LEU A 135 -1.90 -5.43 0.66
CA LEU A 135 -2.64 -4.93 -0.50
C LEU A 135 -2.47 -3.41 -0.59
N SER A 136 -2.10 -2.92 -1.76
CA SER A 136 -1.98 -1.49 -2.07
C SER A 136 -2.61 -1.17 -3.42
N ILE A 137 -2.76 0.13 -3.69
CA ILE A 137 -3.19 0.65 -4.99
C ILE A 137 -1.97 1.23 -5.72
N ASP A 138 -1.92 1.05 -7.03
CA ASP A 138 -0.94 1.73 -7.87
C ASP A 138 -1.26 3.23 -7.96
N TRP A 139 -0.24 4.05 -8.27
CA TRP A 139 -0.41 5.47 -8.53
C TRP A 139 -0.94 5.75 -9.94
N LYS A 140 -0.72 4.82 -10.87
CA LYS A 140 -1.23 4.91 -12.24
C LYS A 140 -2.67 4.40 -12.29
N HIS A 141 -3.57 5.23 -12.80
CA HIS A 141 -4.95 4.81 -13.08
C HIS A 141 -5.03 4.28 -14.52
N SER A 142 -5.82 3.24 -14.72
CA SER A 142 -6.00 2.63 -16.04
C SER A 142 -7.13 3.28 -16.84
N ASN A 143 -8.17 3.78 -16.14
CA ASN A 143 -9.37 4.32 -16.77
C ASN A 143 -9.94 5.50 -15.97
N THR A 144 -10.42 6.52 -16.68
CA THR A 144 -11.18 7.64 -16.11
C THR A 144 -12.54 7.72 -16.79
N LYS A 145 -13.61 7.56 -16.03
CA LYS A 145 -15.01 7.65 -16.50
C LYS A 145 -15.64 8.94 -15.98
N LEU A 146 -16.28 9.72 -16.85
CA LEU A 146 -17.06 10.88 -16.46
C LEU A 146 -18.53 10.48 -16.35
N ILE A 147 -19.13 10.63 -15.17
CA ILE A 147 -20.50 10.21 -14.87
C ILE A 147 -21.26 11.40 -14.31
N GLY A 148 -22.52 11.61 -14.71
CA GLY A 148 -23.38 12.65 -14.13
C GLY A 148 -23.61 12.43 -12.64
N ILE A 149 -23.70 13.50 -11.85
CA ILE A 149 -23.82 13.39 -10.38
C ILE A 149 -25.02 12.54 -9.95
N ASP A 150 -26.16 12.72 -10.60
CA ASP A 150 -27.40 12.01 -10.26
C ASP A 150 -27.26 10.51 -10.52
N GLN A 151 -26.66 10.14 -11.67
CA GLN A 151 -26.37 8.75 -12.02
C GLN A 151 -25.36 8.11 -11.05
N TYR A 152 -24.36 8.88 -10.59
CA TYR A 152 -23.40 8.40 -9.60
C TYR A 152 -24.07 8.13 -8.25
N GLU A 153 -24.94 9.01 -7.78
CA GLU A 153 -25.65 8.85 -6.50
C GLU A 153 -26.74 7.76 -6.56
N GLU A 154 -27.37 7.53 -7.72
CA GLU A 154 -28.34 6.43 -7.89
C GLU A 154 -27.67 5.05 -7.75
N GLY A 155 -26.48 4.87 -8.33
CA GLY A 155 -25.72 3.62 -8.25
C GLY A 155 -24.99 3.41 -6.93
N ARG A 156 -24.90 4.42 -6.08
CA ARG A 156 -24.19 4.35 -4.81
C ARG A 156 -25.07 3.67 -3.76
N SER A 157 -24.60 2.55 -3.20
CA SER A 157 -25.25 1.90 -2.05
C SER A 157 -25.59 2.94 -0.98
N LYS A 158 -26.85 2.96 -0.54
CA LYS A 158 -27.36 3.89 0.50
C LYS A 158 -26.62 3.76 1.82
N GLU A 159 -25.98 2.62 2.05
CA GLU A 159 -25.20 2.36 3.25
C GLU A 159 -23.73 2.16 2.84
N ARG A 160 -22.91 3.14 3.17
CA ARG A 160 -21.47 2.88 3.32
C ARG A 160 -21.36 2.16 4.65
N GLU A 161 -20.96 0.89 4.64
CA GLU A 161 -20.45 0.28 5.87
C GLU A 161 -19.32 1.18 6.36
N HIS A 162 -19.56 1.90 7.46
CA HIS A 162 -18.58 2.82 8.04
C HIS A 162 -17.31 2.09 8.51
N LYS A 163 -17.35 0.76 8.54
CA LYS A 163 -16.22 -0.08 8.91
C LYS A 163 -15.51 -0.55 7.64
N PRO A 164 -14.21 -0.28 7.50
CA PRO A 164 -13.44 -0.84 6.40
C PRO A 164 -13.50 -2.37 6.47
N ARG A 165 -13.87 -3.02 5.36
CA ARG A 165 -13.87 -4.47 5.25
C ARG A 165 -12.46 -5.01 5.47
N LYS A 166 -12.29 -5.90 6.44
CA LYS A 166 -11.02 -6.61 6.66
C LYS A 166 -10.89 -7.74 5.64
N VAL A 167 -9.78 -7.76 4.90
CA VAL A 167 -9.48 -8.79 3.91
C VAL A 167 -8.48 -9.78 4.51
N ASN A 168 -8.84 -11.06 4.57
CA ASN A 168 -7.93 -12.09 5.09
C ASN A 168 -6.80 -12.42 4.08
N MET A 169 -5.87 -13.29 4.45
CA MET A 169 -4.72 -13.63 3.58
C MET A 169 -5.15 -14.37 2.31
N ALA A 170 -6.06 -15.34 2.41
CA ALA A 170 -6.52 -16.12 1.27
C ALA A 170 -7.25 -15.24 0.24
N GLU A 171 -8.10 -14.33 0.72
CA GLU A 171 -8.76 -13.33 -0.09
C GLU A 171 -7.74 -12.42 -0.79
N ARG A 172 -6.71 -11.92 -0.07
CA ARG A 172 -5.66 -11.10 -0.69
C ARG A 172 -4.94 -11.83 -1.83
N VAL A 173 -4.56 -13.09 -1.63
CA VAL A 173 -3.95 -13.92 -2.69
C VAL A 173 -4.90 -14.07 -3.88
N CYS A 174 -6.19 -14.32 -3.64
CA CYS A 174 -7.20 -14.38 -4.70
C CYS A 174 -7.27 -13.05 -5.48
N LEU A 175 -7.30 -11.90 -4.78
CA LEU A 175 -7.33 -10.59 -5.42
C LEU A 175 -6.08 -10.33 -6.28
N PHE A 176 -4.91 -10.78 -5.86
CA PHE A 176 -3.69 -10.65 -6.65
C PHE A 176 -3.70 -11.55 -7.89
N ARG A 177 -4.18 -12.79 -7.77
CA ARG A 177 -4.34 -13.70 -8.92
C ARG A 177 -5.31 -13.13 -9.95
N LEU A 178 -6.43 -12.56 -9.50
CA LEU A 178 -7.38 -11.85 -10.37
C LEU A 178 -6.74 -10.64 -11.07
N SER A 179 -5.69 -10.07 -10.48
CA SER A 179 -4.92 -8.95 -11.06
C SER A 179 -3.75 -9.43 -11.93
N GLY A 180 -3.62 -10.74 -12.20
CA GLY A 180 -2.61 -11.32 -13.08
C GLY A 180 -1.32 -11.78 -12.41
N TYR A 181 -1.19 -11.69 -11.08
CA TYR A 181 0.02 -12.13 -10.39
C TYR A 181 0.12 -13.65 -10.32
N THR A 182 1.31 -14.18 -10.63
CA THR A 182 1.64 -15.59 -10.47
C THR A 182 2.01 -15.93 -9.02
N ASP A 183 1.82 -17.19 -8.61
CA ASP A 183 2.22 -17.64 -7.27
C ASP A 183 3.74 -17.52 -7.03
N ALA A 184 4.54 -17.59 -8.09
CA ALA A 184 5.98 -17.38 -8.01
C ALA A 184 6.32 -15.91 -7.67
N GLU A 185 5.65 -14.94 -8.31
CA GLU A 185 5.82 -13.51 -8.01
C GLU A 185 5.37 -13.17 -6.59
N LEU A 186 4.23 -13.70 -6.16
CA LEU A 186 3.72 -13.49 -4.80
C LEU A 186 4.69 -14.02 -3.74
N ARG A 187 5.29 -15.20 -3.97
CA ARG A 187 6.33 -15.74 -3.09
C ARG A 187 7.58 -14.88 -3.06
N ARG A 188 8.06 -14.43 -4.24
CA ARG A 188 9.23 -13.53 -4.32
C ARG A 188 8.98 -12.22 -3.60
N ALA A 189 7.82 -11.61 -3.79
CA ALA A 189 7.44 -10.36 -3.14
C ALA A 189 7.39 -10.51 -1.60
N GLU A 190 6.83 -11.62 -1.09
CA GLU A 190 6.81 -11.87 0.35
C GLU A 190 8.22 -12.10 0.92
N ILE A 191 9.08 -12.81 0.21
CA ILE A 191 10.49 -13.01 0.61
C ILE A 191 11.23 -11.67 0.64
N GLN A 192 11.11 -10.87 -0.41
CA GLN A 192 11.74 -9.54 -0.50
C GLN A 192 11.27 -8.63 0.63
N ARG A 193 9.96 -8.62 0.92
CA ARG A 193 9.40 -7.89 2.06
C ARG A 193 10.04 -8.33 3.37
N LYS A 194 10.11 -9.64 3.64
CA LYS A 194 10.74 -10.19 4.85
C LYS A 194 12.21 -9.81 4.98
N ILE A 195 12.97 -9.85 3.89
CA ILE A 195 14.37 -9.42 3.87
C ILE A 195 14.47 -7.94 4.21
N ARG A 196 13.67 -7.08 3.56
CA ARG A 196 13.65 -5.64 3.81
C ARG A 196 13.31 -5.33 5.26
N LEU A 197 12.26 -5.93 5.80
CA LEU A 197 11.90 -5.77 7.22
C LEU A 197 13.05 -6.23 8.11
N THR A 198 13.65 -7.39 7.84
CA THR A 198 14.78 -7.86 8.65
C THR A 198 15.97 -6.89 8.59
N GLN A 199 16.25 -6.29 7.43
CA GLN A 199 17.30 -5.28 7.27
C GLN A 199 16.96 -3.98 8.00
N GLU A 200 15.74 -3.46 7.86
CA GLU A 200 15.27 -2.27 8.59
C GLU A 200 15.30 -2.48 10.11
N TRP A 201 15.01 -3.69 10.57
CA TRP A 201 15.06 -4.01 12.00
C TRP A 201 16.49 -4.22 12.50
N ALA A 202 17.38 -4.81 11.71
CA ALA A 202 18.77 -5.07 12.10
C ALA A 202 19.69 -3.84 11.95
N TYR A 203 19.42 -3.00 10.96
CA TYR A 203 20.29 -1.90 10.52
C TYR A 203 19.59 -0.55 10.44
N GLY A 204 18.28 -0.48 10.71
CA GLY A 204 17.59 0.79 10.78
C GLY A 204 18.20 1.62 11.90
N ASN A 205 19.01 2.61 11.51
CA ASN A 205 19.41 3.68 12.40
C ASN A 205 18.11 4.29 12.94
N ASP A 206 17.93 4.25 14.25
CA ASP A 206 17.04 5.23 14.86
C ASP A 206 17.50 6.58 14.31
N THR A 207 16.56 7.46 14.01
CA THR A 207 16.84 8.84 13.56
C THR A 207 17.74 9.61 14.55
N PHE A 208 18.06 9.02 15.70
CA PHE A 208 18.99 9.48 16.73
C PHE A 208 20.34 8.72 16.78
N GLY A 209 20.68 7.90 15.79
CA GLY A 209 22.02 7.29 15.66
C GLY A 209 22.38 6.22 16.71
N ALA A 210 21.46 5.85 17.59
CA ALA A 210 21.65 4.73 18.50
C ALA A 210 21.14 3.43 17.85
N PRO A 211 21.90 2.33 17.86
CA PRO A 211 21.36 1.03 17.48
C PRO A 211 20.26 0.66 18.48
N LYS A 212 19.06 0.30 17.98
CA LYS A 212 17.96 -0.19 18.83
C LYS A 212 18.50 -1.27 19.74
N SER A 213 18.45 -1.04 21.05
CA SER A 213 18.88 -2.05 22.02
C SER A 213 18.01 -3.30 21.81
N PHE A 214 18.68 -4.42 21.54
CA PHE A 214 18.04 -5.69 21.27
C PHE A 214 17.21 -6.12 22.49
N SER A 215 15.89 -5.96 22.43
CA SER A 215 15.02 -6.69 23.34
C SER A 215 15.03 -8.16 22.92
N LEU A 216 15.57 -9.01 23.79
CA LEU A 216 15.60 -10.47 23.62
C LEU A 216 14.18 -11.06 23.42
N SER A 217 13.13 -10.39 23.89
CA SER A 217 11.75 -10.85 23.71
C SER A 217 11.29 -10.78 22.24
N THR A 218 11.65 -9.71 21.52
CA THR A 218 11.27 -9.52 20.10
C THR A 218 11.97 -10.52 19.19
N THR A 219 13.26 -10.77 19.45
CA THR A 219 14.08 -11.72 18.67
C THR A 219 13.54 -13.16 18.77
N ARG A 220 12.98 -13.54 19.93
CA ARG A 220 12.42 -14.87 20.16
C ARG A 220 11.12 -15.11 19.40
N THR A 221 10.29 -14.08 19.26
CA THR A 221 9.04 -14.14 18.50
C THR A 221 9.30 -14.23 17.00
N ILE A 222 10.30 -13.48 16.51
CA ILE A 222 10.72 -13.54 15.10
C ILE A 222 11.33 -14.92 14.80
N LEU A 223 12.28 -15.42 15.59
CA LEU A 223 12.87 -16.74 15.29
C LEU A 223 11.84 -17.89 15.31
N ARG A 224 10.81 -17.82 16.16
CA ARG A 224 9.73 -18.83 16.20
C ARG A 224 8.82 -18.82 14.97
N GLN A 225 8.64 -17.69 14.30
CA GLN A 225 7.81 -17.60 13.09
C GLN A 225 8.53 -18.05 11.81
N TYR A 226 9.86 -18.26 11.86
CA TYR A 226 10.68 -18.43 10.65
C TYR A 226 11.52 -19.72 10.63
N ILE A 227 11.53 -20.54 11.71
CA ILE A 227 12.32 -21.80 11.80
C ILE A 227 11.42 -23.06 11.75
N VAL A 228 10.11 -22.92 11.56
CA VAL A 228 9.18 -24.03 11.28
C VAL A 228 8.61 -23.85 9.88
#